data_AF-A0A179GFD3-F1
#
_entry.id   AF-A0A179GFD3-F1
#
_cell.length_a   1.000
_cell.length_b   1.000
_cell.length_c   1.000
_cell.angle_alpha   90.00
_cell.angle_beta   90.00
_cell.angle_gamma   90.00
#
_symmetry.space_group_name_H-M   'P 1'
#
loop_
_entity.id
_entity.type
_entity.pdbx_description
1 polymer ?
#
loop_
_entity_poly.entity_id
_entity_poly.type
_entity_poly.pdbx_seq_one_letter_code
_entity_poly.pdbx_strand_id
1 'polypeptide(L)'
;MPRSGHDNALLEQLLDLQLQLPEVQAALEEAKRRYNAAKAEFNQLRAANEHLTRQVAQLQQQSDDRRPRRRPQKPTGSTPSTSHPHLDFAPIPRAQMSNPELLASIKEAEAQLVPLIRRRTELDQRMLRLAVRYSNLLQQNRDLQAQIEETRRRLSRS
;
A
#
# COMPACT_ATOMS: atom_id res chain seq x y z
N MET A 1 -48.17 23.00 38.22
CA MET A 1 -47.00 23.80 37.80
C MET A 1 -45.76 22.91 37.74
N PRO A 2 -45.44 22.24 36.60
CA PRO A 2 -44.18 21.51 36.43
C PRO A 2 -43.27 22.03 35.30
N ARG A 3 -43.65 23.12 34.60
CA ARG A 3 -42.97 23.61 33.38
C ARG A 3 -41.52 24.04 33.61
N SER A 4 -41.23 24.74 34.71
CA SER A 4 -39.89 25.26 35.02
C SER A 4 -38.83 24.18 35.24
N GLY A 5 -39.20 23.00 35.74
CA GLY A 5 -38.26 21.88 35.89
C GLY A 5 -37.93 21.19 34.55
N HIS A 6 -38.91 21.14 33.64
CA HIS A 6 -38.74 20.56 32.31
C HIS A 6 -37.86 21.44 31.41
N ASP A 7 -38.08 22.75 31.46
CA ASP A 7 -37.31 23.72 30.66
C ASP A 7 -35.85 23.77 31.10
N ASN A 8 -35.59 23.71 32.41
CA ASN A 8 -34.22 23.62 32.94
C ASN A 8 -33.49 22.35 32.47
N ALA A 9 -34.15 21.20 32.48
CA ALA A 9 -33.56 19.95 31.98
C ALA A 9 -33.24 20.01 30.47
N LEU A 10 -34.11 20.66 29.67
CA LEU A 10 -33.86 20.87 28.24
C LEU A 10 -32.71 21.86 27.99
N LEU A 11 -32.57 22.89 28.83
CA LEU A 11 -31.47 23.85 28.75
C LEU A 11 -30.11 23.20 29.10
N GLU A 12 -30.06 22.39 30.16
CA GLU A 12 -28.86 21.62 30.52
C GLU A 12 -28.49 20.65 29.39
N GLN A 13 -29.44 19.89 28.87
CA GLN A 13 -29.21 19.00 27.73
C GLN A 13 -28.69 19.75 26.49
N LEU A 14 -29.22 20.94 26.21
CA LEU A 14 -28.79 21.77 25.09
C LEU A 14 -27.36 22.27 25.27
N LEU A 15 -26.99 22.66 26.50
CA LEU A 15 -25.63 23.09 26.83
C LEU A 15 -24.63 21.95 26.64
N ASP A 16 -24.94 20.75 27.13
CA ASP A 16 -24.09 19.57 26.98
C ASP A 16 -23.86 19.22 25.50
N LEU A 17 -24.93 19.22 24.69
CA LEU A 17 -24.82 18.95 23.26
C LEU A 17 -24.01 20.04 22.52
N GLN A 18 -24.15 21.30 22.92
CA GLN A 18 -23.38 22.41 22.36
C GLN A 18 -21.90 22.34 22.71
N LEU A 19 -21.54 21.77 23.87
CA LEU A 19 -20.15 21.54 24.27
C LEU A 19 -19.53 20.35 23.51
N GLN A 20 -20.30 19.29 23.27
CA GLN A 20 -19.82 18.11 22.53
C GLN A 20 -19.60 18.37 21.03
N LEU A 21 -20.39 19.26 20.42
CA LEU A 21 -20.34 19.49 18.98
C LEU A 21 -18.95 19.99 18.48
N PRO A 22 -18.30 21.00 19.10
CA PRO A 22 -16.94 21.41 18.75
C PRO A 22 -15.91 20.30 18.88
N GLU A 23 -16.02 19.44 19.90
CA GLU A 23 -15.08 18.33 20.11
C GLU A 23 -15.14 17.31 18.96
N VAL A 24 -16.36 16.95 18.54
CA VAL A 24 -16.57 16.05 17.39
C VAL A 24 -16.11 16.69 16.09
N GLN A 25 -16.32 17.99 15.90
CA GLN A 25 -15.82 18.73 14.73
C GLN A 25 -14.29 18.72 14.67
N ALA A 26 -13.62 18.98 15.81
CA ALA A 26 -12.17 18.93 15.90
C ALA A 26 -11.64 17.51 15.61
N ALA A 27 -12.29 16.47 16.15
CA ALA A 27 -11.93 15.08 15.88
C ALA A 27 -12.11 14.71 14.40
N LEU A 28 -13.13 15.25 13.72
CA LEU A 28 -13.40 15.03 12.30
C LEU A 28 -12.32 15.64 11.42
N GLU A 29 -11.91 16.88 11.70
CA GLU A 29 -10.81 17.53 10.98
C GLU A 29 -9.48 16.80 11.19
N GLU A 30 -9.21 16.32 12.40
CA GLU A 30 -8.01 15.52 12.68
C GLU A 30 -8.05 14.16 11.95
N ALA A 31 -9.21 13.49 11.92
CA ALA A 31 -9.36 12.24 11.16
C ALA A 31 -9.13 12.45 9.66
N LYS A 32 -9.64 13.56 9.10
CA LYS A 32 -9.42 13.96 7.70
C LYS A 32 -7.94 14.21 7.41
N ARG A 33 -7.24 14.94 8.28
CA ARG A 33 -5.79 15.18 8.17
C ARG A 33 -5.00 13.86 8.17
N ARG A 34 -5.29 12.97 9.12
CA ARG A 34 -4.63 11.65 9.20
C ARG A 34 -4.90 10.79 7.98
N TYR A 35 -6.12 10.80 7.46
CA TYR A 35 -6.46 10.08 6.23
C TYR A 35 -5.65 10.60 5.03
N ASN A 36 -5.59 11.92 4.86
CA ASN A 36 -4.82 12.53 3.77
C ASN A 36 -3.32 12.23 3.87
N ALA A 37 -2.76 12.25 5.08
CA ALA A 37 -1.36 11.88 5.31
C ALA A 37 -1.07 10.41 4.95
N ALA A 38 -1.94 9.49 5.38
CA ALA A 38 -1.81 8.06 5.03
C ALA A 38 -1.94 7.82 3.51
N LYS A 39 -2.84 8.55 2.85
CA LYS A 39 -2.99 8.51 1.38
C LYS A 39 -1.73 9.00 0.66
N ALA A 40 -1.08 10.03 1.17
CA ALA A 40 0.18 10.52 0.63
C ALA A 40 1.32 9.49 0.80
N GLU A 41 1.48 8.89 1.98
CA GLU A 41 2.45 7.83 2.24
C GLU A 41 2.22 6.62 1.32
N PHE A 42 0.95 6.23 1.12
CA PHE A 42 0.58 5.15 0.20
C PHE A 42 1.02 5.44 -1.24
N ASN A 43 0.77 6.66 -1.75
CA ASN A 43 1.18 7.05 -3.10
C ASN A 43 2.71 7.05 -3.26
N GLN A 44 3.46 7.48 -2.24
CA GLN A 44 4.92 7.44 -2.25
C GLN A 44 5.43 6.00 -2.30
N LEU A 45 4.89 5.10 -1.47
CA LEU A 45 5.26 3.68 -1.49
C LEU A 45 4.90 3.02 -2.81
N ARG A 46 3.77 3.37 -3.42
CA ARG A 46 3.40 2.89 -4.75
C ARG A 46 4.45 3.27 -5.79
N ALA A 47 4.87 4.54 -5.82
CA ALA A 47 5.90 5.00 -6.74
C ALA A 47 7.24 4.28 -6.52
N ALA A 48 7.64 4.08 -5.26
CA ALA A 48 8.86 3.34 -4.91
C ALA A 48 8.78 1.87 -5.35
N ASN A 49 7.62 1.22 -5.19
CA ASN A 49 7.41 -0.17 -5.59
C ASN A 49 7.44 -0.32 -7.13
N GLU A 50 6.81 0.61 -7.85
CA GLU A 50 6.88 0.65 -9.33
C GLU A 50 8.32 0.85 -9.83
N HIS A 51 9.10 1.72 -9.17
CA HIS A 51 10.50 1.94 -9.51
C HIS A 51 11.36 0.68 -9.29
N LEU A 52 11.22 0.02 -8.14
CA LEU A 52 11.95 -1.22 -7.84
C LEU A 52 11.54 -2.38 -8.76
N THR A 53 10.25 -2.50 -9.08
CA THR A 53 9.75 -3.50 -10.03
C THR A 53 10.40 -3.32 -11.41
N ARG A 54 10.54 -2.06 -11.88
CA ARG A 54 11.24 -1.77 -13.14
C ARG A 54 12.73 -2.13 -13.07
N GLN A 55 13.40 -1.81 -11.96
CA GLN A 55 14.81 -2.18 -11.78
C GLN A 55 15.01 -3.71 -11.80
N VAL A 56 14.17 -4.48 -11.11
CA VAL A 56 14.23 -5.95 -11.15
C VAL A 56 14.02 -6.46 -12.58
N ALA A 57 13.02 -5.94 -13.31
CA ALA A 57 12.79 -6.35 -14.68
C ALA A 57 13.98 -6.05 -15.61
N GLN A 58 14.66 -4.91 -15.42
CA GLN A 58 15.87 -4.55 -16.18
C GLN A 58 17.05 -5.47 -15.84
N LEU A 59 17.29 -5.76 -14.57
CA LEU A 59 18.34 -6.69 -14.13
C LEU A 59 18.09 -8.11 -14.65
N GLN A 60 16.82 -8.55 -14.66
CA GLN A 60 16.42 -9.85 -15.20
C GLN A 60 16.68 -9.92 -16.71
N GLN A 61 16.30 -8.87 -17.46
CA GLN A 61 16.59 -8.78 -18.90
C GLN A 61 18.10 -8.80 -19.18
N GLN A 62 18.92 -8.08 -18.42
CA GLN A 62 20.38 -8.11 -18.57
C GLN A 62 20.96 -9.50 -18.29
N SER A 63 20.40 -10.24 -17.34
CA SER A 63 20.76 -11.64 -17.09
C SER A 63 20.38 -12.55 -18.26
N ASP A 64 19.18 -12.38 -18.82
CA ASP A 64 18.66 -13.22 -19.90
C ASP A 64 19.33 -12.94 -21.26
N ASP A 65 19.66 -11.68 -21.57
CA ASP A 65 20.39 -11.30 -22.78
C ASP A 65 21.83 -11.81 -22.79
N ARG A 66 22.43 -11.99 -21.59
CA ARG A 66 23.78 -12.52 -21.42
C ARG A 66 23.84 -14.04 -21.34
N ARG A 67 22.70 -14.74 -21.24
CA ARG A 67 22.66 -16.18 -21.48
C ARG A 67 22.85 -16.41 -22.98
N PRO A 68 23.95 -17.06 -23.43
CA PRO A 68 24.10 -17.35 -24.84
C PRO A 68 22.93 -18.22 -25.28
N ARG A 69 22.10 -17.69 -26.19
CA ARG A 69 21.09 -18.46 -26.91
C ARG A 69 21.84 -19.59 -27.62
N ARG A 70 21.86 -20.78 -27.02
CA ARG A 70 22.29 -22.00 -27.70
C ARG A 70 21.35 -22.19 -28.89
N ARG A 71 21.75 -21.68 -30.06
CA ARG A 71 21.12 -22.06 -31.33
C ARG A 71 21.22 -23.59 -31.39
N PRO A 72 20.11 -24.33 -31.55
CA PRO A 72 20.20 -25.74 -31.85
C PRO A 72 20.85 -25.83 -33.24
N GLN A 73 22.13 -26.19 -33.29
CA GLN A 73 22.75 -26.62 -34.53
C GLN A 73 22.00 -27.87 -34.97
N LYS A 74 21.26 -27.79 -36.09
CA LYS A 74 20.74 -28.97 -36.78
C LYS A 74 21.95 -29.82 -37.20
N PRO A 75 22.06 -31.09 -36.81
CA PRO A 75 23.04 -31.98 -37.41
C PRO A 75 22.50 -32.40 -38.78
N THR A 76 23.08 -31.85 -39.84
CA THR A 76 22.92 -32.36 -41.20
C THR A 76 23.88 -33.52 -41.42
N GLY A 77 23.36 -34.71 -41.74
CA GLY A 77 24.01 -35.64 -42.67
C GLY A 77 24.95 -36.71 -42.10
N SER A 78 24.42 -37.94 -42.01
CA SER A 78 24.94 -39.18 -42.63
C SER A 78 26.42 -39.62 -42.50
N THR A 79 26.62 -40.68 -41.67
CA THR A 79 27.47 -41.91 -41.84
C THR A 79 29.00 -41.85 -42.05
N PRO A 80 29.73 -42.95 -41.68
CA PRO A 80 31.07 -42.89 -41.09
C PRO A 80 32.22 -43.25 -42.04
N SER A 81 33.41 -42.66 -41.85
CA SER A 81 34.69 -43.26 -42.28
C SER A 81 35.93 -42.48 -41.83
N THR A 82 36.90 -43.25 -41.33
CA THR A 82 38.36 -43.08 -41.52
C THR A 82 39.13 -42.07 -40.64
N SER A 83 39.88 -42.66 -39.69
CA SER A 83 41.29 -42.38 -39.29
C SER A 83 41.74 -40.98 -38.84
N HIS A 84 42.18 -40.92 -37.57
CA HIS A 84 43.20 -40.10 -36.84
C HIS A 84 43.81 -38.83 -37.51
N PRO A 85 44.21 -37.75 -36.76
CA PRO A 85 44.87 -37.79 -35.45
C PRO A 85 44.53 -36.65 -34.44
N HIS A 86 45.00 -36.84 -33.20
CA HIS A 86 45.33 -35.88 -32.13
C HIS A 86 44.89 -34.41 -32.31
N LEU A 87 43.78 -34.04 -31.66
CA LEU A 87 43.50 -32.65 -31.28
C LEU A 87 43.58 -32.57 -29.76
N ASP A 88 44.62 -31.92 -29.26
CA ASP A 88 44.69 -31.39 -27.91
C ASP A 88 43.44 -30.52 -27.70
N PHE A 89 42.42 -31.08 -27.07
CA PHE A 89 41.35 -30.30 -26.48
C PHE A 89 41.97 -29.57 -25.29
N ALA A 90 42.52 -28.38 -25.55
CA ALA A 90 42.62 -27.37 -24.52
C ALA A 90 41.26 -27.32 -23.82
N PRO A 91 41.19 -27.51 -22.48
CA PRO A 91 39.92 -27.44 -21.79
C PRO A 91 39.39 -26.04 -22.05
N ILE A 92 38.32 -25.96 -22.83
CA ILE A 92 37.53 -24.75 -23.00
C ILE A 92 37.37 -24.22 -21.58
N PRO A 93 37.87 -23.01 -21.25
CA PRO A 93 37.64 -22.44 -19.95
C PRO A 93 36.13 -22.48 -19.80
N ARG A 94 35.63 -23.32 -18.89
CA ARG A 94 34.25 -23.27 -18.45
C ARG A 94 34.15 -21.88 -17.86
N ALA A 95 33.83 -20.91 -18.72
CA ALA A 95 33.28 -19.64 -18.31
C ALA A 95 32.08 -20.07 -17.50
N GLN A 96 32.28 -20.02 -16.19
CA GLN A 96 31.28 -20.15 -15.16
C GLN A 96 30.30 -19.02 -15.44
N MET A 97 29.39 -19.21 -16.41
CA MET A 97 28.37 -18.23 -16.80
C MET A 97 27.15 -18.33 -15.88
N SER A 98 27.36 -18.72 -14.62
CA SER A 98 26.48 -18.31 -13.54
C SER A 98 27.15 -17.08 -12.97
N ASN A 99 26.62 -15.90 -13.26
CA ASN A 99 27.16 -14.65 -12.73
C ASN A 99 26.57 -14.47 -11.32
N PRO A 100 27.28 -14.90 -10.25
CA PRO A 100 26.71 -14.98 -8.90
C PRO A 100 26.32 -13.59 -8.38
N GLU A 101 26.99 -12.54 -8.85
CA GLU A 101 26.72 -11.14 -8.49
C GLU A 101 25.35 -10.69 -8.98
N LEU A 102 24.99 -10.98 -10.23
CA LEU A 102 23.64 -10.66 -10.77
C LEU A 102 22.53 -11.41 -10.03
N LEU A 103 22.76 -12.69 -9.72
CA LEU A 103 21.83 -13.49 -8.91
C LEU A 103 21.71 -12.96 -7.48
N ALA A 104 22.80 -12.47 -6.89
CA ALA A 104 22.80 -11.83 -5.59
C ALA A 104 22.03 -10.50 -5.63
N SER A 105 22.25 -9.66 -6.65
CA SER A 105 21.51 -8.40 -6.83
C SER A 105 20.02 -8.61 -7.07
N ILE A 106 19.62 -9.64 -7.82
CA ILE A 106 18.20 -10.01 -8.00
C ILE A 106 17.59 -10.41 -6.66
N LYS A 107 18.25 -11.31 -5.91
CA LYS A 107 17.77 -11.74 -4.58
C LYS A 107 17.70 -10.58 -3.59
N GLU A 108 18.64 -9.66 -3.65
CA GLU A 108 18.65 -8.47 -2.81
C GLU A 108 17.47 -7.54 -3.15
N ALA A 109 17.21 -7.32 -4.44
CA ALA A 109 16.07 -6.52 -4.88
C ALA A 109 14.72 -7.20 -4.54
N GLU A 110 14.61 -8.51 -4.67
CA GLU A 110 13.46 -9.29 -4.21
C GLU A 110 13.26 -9.18 -2.69
N ALA A 111 14.34 -9.28 -1.91
CA ALA A 111 14.31 -9.12 -0.47
C ALA A 111 13.86 -7.72 -0.04
N GLN A 112 14.19 -6.68 -0.82
CA GLN A 112 13.72 -5.31 -0.59
C GLN A 112 12.24 -5.11 -0.97
N LEU A 113 11.68 -5.90 -1.90
CA LEU A 113 10.26 -5.80 -2.28
C LEU A 113 9.31 -6.35 -1.21
N VAL A 114 9.69 -7.41 -0.51
CA VAL A 114 8.87 -8.05 0.53
C VAL A 114 8.40 -7.08 1.64
N PRO A 115 9.28 -6.29 2.30
CA PRO A 115 8.85 -5.35 3.33
C PRO A 115 7.99 -4.21 2.75
N LEU A 116 8.20 -3.81 1.50
CA LEU A 116 7.39 -2.79 0.84
C LEU A 116 5.97 -3.27 0.55
N ILE A 117 5.81 -4.53 0.10
CA ILE A 117 4.50 -5.15 -0.09
C ILE A 117 3.75 -5.23 1.24
N ARG A 118 4.44 -5.65 2.31
CA ARG A 118 3.87 -5.71 3.66
C ARG A 118 3.44 -4.32 4.15
N ARG A 119 4.32 -3.33 4.03
CA ARG A 119 4.06 -1.94 4.42
C ARG A 119 2.86 -1.34 3.65
N ARG A 120 2.73 -1.66 2.36
CA ARG A 120 1.57 -1.27 1.55
C ARG A 120 0.27 -1.85 2.12
N THR A 121 0.24 -3.16 2.40
CA THR A 121 -0.94 -3.82 2.97
C THR A 121 -1.33 -3.22 4.32
N GLU A 122 -0.35 -2.90 5.17
CA GLU A 122 -0.58 -2.23 6.46
C GLU A 122 -1.16 -0.82 6.28
N LEU A 123 -0.70 -0.05 5.29
CA LEU A 123 -1.28 1.25 4.96
C LEU A 123 -2.70 1.14 4.41
N ASP A 124 -2.98 0.16 3.56
CA ASP A 124 -4.34 -0.10 3.07
C ASP A 124 -5.31 -0.33 4.23
N GLN A 125 -4.92 -1.19 5.20
CA GLN A 125 -5.70 -1.42 6.42
C GLN A 125 -5.82 -0.18 7.31
N ARG A 126 -4.76 0.64 7.40
CA ARG A 126 -4.79 1.89 8.17
C ARG A 126 -5.74 2.91 7.54
N MET A 127 -5.69 3.07 6.21
CA MET A 127 -6.60 3.94 5.48
C MET A 127 -8.06 3.51 5.64
N LEU A 128 -8.36 2.21 5.57
CA LEU A 128 -9.71 1.68 5.79
C LEU A 128 -10.23 2.05 7.19
N ARG A 129 -9.42 1.81 8.23
CA ARG A 129 -9.77 2.17 9.61
C ARG A 129 -10.02 3.67 9.79
N LEU A 130 -9.19 4.51 9.17
CA LEU A 130 -9.37 5.96 9.19
C LEU A 130 -10.64 6.41 8.46
N ALA A 131 -10.96 5.80 7.32
CA ALA A 131 -12.18 6.10 6.57
C ALA A 131 -13.44 5.75 7.39
N VAL A 132 -13.48 4.57 8.01
CA VAL A 132 -14.58 4.17 8.90
C VAL A 132 -14.71 5.14 10.07
N ARG A 133 -13.59 5.49 10.73
CA ARG A 133 -13.60 6.45 11.83
C ARG A 133 -14.14 7.82 11.40
N TYR A 134 -13.72 8.32 10.24
CA TYR A 134 -14.21 9.58 9.69
C TYR A 134 -15.73 9.52 9.43
N SER A 135 -16.22 8.43 8.84
CA SER A 135 -17.65 8.23 8.60
C SER A 135 -18.46 8.23 9.89
N ASN A 136 -17.97 7.57 10.94
CA ASN A 136 -18.63 7.53 12.24
C ASN A 136 -18.69 8.91 12.89
N LEU A 137 -17.58 9.67 12.84
CA LEU A 137 -17.54 11.05 13.36
C LEU A 137 -18.48 11.98 12.58
N LEU A 138 -18.58 11.81 11.26
CA LEU A 138 -19.50 12.59 10.43
C LEU A 138 -20.96 12.30 10.81
N GLN A 139 -21.29 11.03 11.05
CA GLN A 139 -22.62 10.65 11.49
C GLN A 139 -22.92 11.20 12.88
N GLN A 140 -22.01 11.03 13.83
CA GLN A 140 -22.14 11.60 15.18
C GLN A 140 -22.34 13.11 15.14
N ASN A 141 -21.65 13.82 14.25
CA ASN A 141 -21.82 15.27 14.10
C ASN A 141 -23.24 15.64 13.64
N ARG A 142 -23.78 14.91 12.65
CA ARG A 142 -25.16 15.11 12.18
C ARG A 142 -26.18 14.81 13.27
N ASP A 143 -25.98 13.72 14.01
CA ASP A 143 -26.88 13.31 15.08
C ASP A 143 -26.90 14.35 16.20
N LEU A 144 -25.73 14.88 16.60
CA LEU A 144 -25.63 15.96 17.57
C LEU A 144 -26.33 17.24 17.10
N GLN A 145 -26.14 17.63 15.84
CA GLN A 145 -26.83 18.79 15.27
C GLN A 145 -28.35 18.61 15.28
N ALA A 146 -28.84 17.43 14.89
CA ALA A 146 -30.26 17.11 14.92
C ALA A 146 -30.83 17.12 16.34
N GLN A 147 -30.09 16.59 17.32
CA GLN A 147 -30.49 16.63 18.73
C GLN A 147 -30.55 18.07 19.26
N ILE A 148 -29.57 18.91 18.94
CA ILE A 148 -29.60 20.34 19.32
C ILE A 148 -30.84 21.01 18.74
N GLU A 149 -31.14 20.78 17.47
CA GLU A 149 -32.28 21.41 16.80
C GLU A 149 -33.62 20.94 17.39
N GLU A 150 -33.75 19.64 17.67
CA GLU A 150 -34.94 19.07 18.30
C GLU A 150 -35.13 19.58 19.74
N THR A 151 -34.06 19.64 20.54
CA THR A 151 -34.11 20.20 21.90
C THR A 151 -34.52 21.67 21.87
N ARG A 152 -34.01 22.47 20.92
CA ARG A 152 -34.45 23.87 20.69
C ARG A 152 -35.93 23.96 20.33
N ARG A 153 -36.43 23.07 19.46
CA ARG A 153 -37.84 23.02 19.08
C ARG A 153 -38.73 22.67 20.26
N ARG A 154 -38.31 21.73 21.11
CA ARG A 154 -39.04 21.36 22.34
C ARG A 154 -39.09 22.52 23.32
N LEU A 155 -37.97 23.20 23.56
CA LEU A 155 -37.90 24.38 24.40
C LEU A 155 -38.80 25.51 23.87
N SER A 156 -38.86 25.70 22.55
CA SER A 156 -39.72 26.72 21.92
C SER A 156 -41.22 26.39 21.98
N ARG A 157 -41.58 25.13 22.27
CA ARG A 157 -42.97 24.64 22.35
C ARG A 157 -43.46 24.46 23.80
N SER A 158 -42.56 24.54 24.78
CA SER A 158 -42.83 24.40 26.22
C SER A 158 -43.43 25.69 26.79
#